data_AF-A0A965D465-F1
#
_entry.id   AF-A0A965D465-F1
#
_cell.length_a   1.000
_cell.length_b   1.000
_cell.length_c   1.000
_cell.angle_alpha   90.00
_cell.angle_beta   90.00
_cell.angle_gamma   90.00
#
_symmetry.space_group_name_H-M   'P 1'
#
loop_
_entity.id
_entity.type
_entity.pdbx_description
1 polymer ?
#
loop_
_entity_poly.entity_id
_entity_poly.type
_entity_poly.pdbx_seq_one_letter_code
_entity_poly.pdbx_strand_id
1 'polypeptide(L)' 'MSSELPNLNERAQTLLKALVERYIADGQPVGSRALSRMSGLDLSPASIRNVMADLEEMGFIASPHTSA' A
#
# COMPACT_ATOMS: atom_id res chain seq x y z
N MET A 1 -22.95 15.69 0.12
CA MET A 1 -21.87 15.28 1.04
C MET A 1 -20.67 14.93 0.19
N SER A 2 -19.81 15.90 -0.08
CA SER A 2 -18.54 15.63 -0.77
C SER A 2 -17.63 14.99 0.26
N SER A 3 -17.38 13.68 0.14
CA SER A 3 -16.33 13.05 0.91
C SER A 3 -15.01 13.65 0.44
N GLU A 4 -14.38 14.49 1.26
CA GLU A 4 -12.98 14.83 1.06
C GLU A 4 -12.20 13.52 1.12
N LEU A 5 -11.69 13.09 -0.03
CA LEU A 5 -10.79 11.94 -0.05
C LEU A 5 -9.56 12.32 0.80
N PRO A 6 -9.10 11.43 1.70
CA PRO A 6 -7.88 11.67 2.46
C PRO A 6 -6.77 12.11 1.52
N ASN A 7 -6.08 13.20 1.87
CA ASN A 7 -5.08 13.79 1.01
C ASN A 7 -3.83 12.90 1.00
N LEU A 8 -3.79 11.99 0.03
CA LEU A 8 -2.74 11.00 -0.13
C LEU A 8 -1.47 11.69 -0.64
N ASN A 9 -0.38 11.60 0.11
CA ASN A 9 0.91 12.12 -0.39
C ASN A 9 1.41 11.29 -1.60
N GLU A 10 2.27 11.88 -2.42
CA GLU A 10 2.77 11.26 -3.68
C GLU A 10 3.40 9.87 -3.46
N ARG A 11 4.07 9.67 -2.32
CA ARG A 11 4.66 8.38 -1.97
C ARG A 11 3.59 7.33 -1.73
N ALA A 12 2.55 7.65 -0.97
CA ALA A 12 1.42 6.78 -0.71
C ALA A 12 0.67 6.45 -2.01
N GLN A 13 0.53 7.42 -2.93
CA GLN A 13 -0.14 7.21 -4.21
C GLN A 13 0.65 6.23 -5.08
N THR A 14 1.97 6.43 -5.16
CA THR A 14 2.87 5.54 -5.90
C THR A 14 2.83 4.12 -5.34
N LEU A 15 2.84 4.00 -4.01
CA LEU A 15 2.80 2.70 -3.34
C LEU A 15 1.47 1.98 -3.52
N LEU A 16 0.35 2.70 -3.40
CA LEU A 16 -0.99 2.18 -3.64
C LEU A 16 -1.15 1.73 -5.10
N LYS A 17 -0.67 2.51 -6.07
CA LYS A 17 -0.68 2.14 -7.48
C LYS A 17 0.09 0.83 -7.71
N ALA A 18 1.32 0.73 -7.21
CA ALA A 18 2.14 -0.47 -7.37
C ALA A 18 1.51 -1.71 -6.69
N LEU A 19 0.86 -1.51 -5.54
CA LEU A 19 0.12 -2.56 -4.83
C LEU A 19 -1.06 -3.07 -5.68
N VAL A 20 -1.89 -2.16 -6.19
CA VAL A 20 -3.07 -2.49 -7.01
C VAL A 20 -2.67 -3.19 -8.30
N GLU A 21 -1.67 -2.66 -9.01
CA GLU A 21 -1.16 -3.28 -10.24
C GLU A 21 -0.69 -4.72 -10.00
N ARG A 22 0.03 -4.95 -8.89
CA ARG A 22 0.52 -6.28 -8.55
C ARG A 22 -0.60 -7.22 -8.12
N TYR A 23 -1.56 -6.74 -7.33
CA TYR A 23 -2.70 -7.53 -6.90
C TYR A 23 -3.57 -7.96 -8.08
N ILE A 24 -3.80 -7.07 -9.06
CA ILE A 24 -4.53 -7.40 -10.28
C ILE A 24 -3.79 -8.44 -11.13
N ALA A 25 -2.46 -8.33 -11.22
CA ALA A 25 -1.65 -9.24 -12.03
C ALA A 25 -1.63 -10.68 -11.48
N ASP A 26 -1.45 -10.83 -10.16
CA ASP A 26 -1.20 -12.15 -9.55
C ASP A 26 -2.38 -12.68 -8.71
N GLY A 27 -3.32 -11.82 -8.31
CA GLY A 27 -4.42 -12.16 -7.41
C GLY A 27 -3.98 -12.52 -5.98
N GLN A 28 -2.74 -12.19 -5.60
CA GLN A 28 -2.15 -12.54 -4.30
C GLN A 28 -1.87 -11.31 -3.44
N PRO A 29 -1.96 -11.42 -2.09
CA PRO A 29 -1.54 -10.38 -1.18
C PRO A 29 -0.08 -9.97 -1.41
N VAL A 30 0.20 -8.67 -1.37
CA VAL A 30 1.52 -8.12 -1.69
C VAL A 30 2.17 -7.54 -0.44
N GLY A 31 3.31 -8.10 -0.05
CA GLY A 31 4.04 -7.67 1.15
C GLY A 31 5.02 -6.52 0.90
N SER A 32 5.43 -5.84 1.98
CA SER A 32 6.33 -4.68 1.92
C SER A 32 7.69 -4.95 1.27
N ARG A 33 8.23 -6.17 1.39
CA ARG A 33 9.49 -6.57 0.72
C ARG A 33 9.36 -6.66 -0.80
N ALA A 34 8.18 -7.00 -1.32
CA ALA A 34 7.92 -7.01 -2.76
C ALA A 34 7.78 -5.57 -3.26
N LEU A 35 6.98 -4.76 -2.56
CA LEU A 35 6.78 -3.35 -2.90
C LEU A 35 8.07 -2.52 -2.83
N SER A 36 8.96 -2.77 -1.87
CA SER A 36 10.26 -2.08 -1.78
C SER A 36 11.12 -2.31 -3.03
N ARG A 37 11.02 -3.49 -3.66
CA ARG A 37 11.78 -3.80 -4.88
C ARG A 37 11.13 -3.30 -6.16
N MET A 38 9.82 -3.05 -6.15
CA MET A 38 9.02 -2.82 -7.35
C MET A 38 8.47 -1.40 -7.47
N SER A 39 8.24 -0.71 -6.36
CA SER A 39 7.64 0.63 -6.35
C SER A 39 8.55 1.71 -6.92
N GLY A 40 9.85 1.42 -7.10
CA GLY A 40 10.85 2.41 -7.50
C GLY A 40 11.09 3.50 -6.45
N LEU A 41 10.45 3.38 -5.28
CA LEU A 41 10.64 4.26 -4.15
C LEU A 41 11.85 3.79 -3.33
N ASP A 42 12.72 4.73 -2.93
CA ASP A 42 13.82 4.46 -2.01
C ASP A 42 13.28 4.36 -0.56
N LEU A 43 12.45 3.35 -0.32
CA LEU A 43 11.79 3.09 0.95
C LEU A 43 12.16 1.72 1.48
N SER A 44 12.53 1.69 2.75
CA SER A 44 12.76 0.45 3.47
C SER A 44 11.46 -0.36 3.61
N PRO A 45 11.53 -1.70 3.75
CA PRO A 45 10.35 -2.51 4.05
C PRO A 45 9.63 -2.11 5.35
N ALA A 46 10.29 -1.44 6.29
CA ALA A 46 9.65 -0.89 7.50
C ALA A 46 8.82 0.36 7.17
N SER A 47 9.39 1.30 6.41
CA SER A 47 8.69 2.51 5.95
C SER A 47 7.46 2.16 5.12
N ILE A 48 7.56 1.16 4.25
CA ILE A 48 6.41 0.69 3.45
C ILE A 48 5.31 0.10 4.33
N ARG A 49 5.64 -0.65 5.38
CA ARG A 49 4.62 -1.17 6.31
C ARG A 49 3.86 -0.05 6.99
N ASN A 50 4.54 1.03 7.39
CA ASN A 50 3.88 2.19 7.98
C ASN A 50 2.92 2.84 6.98
N VAL A 51 3.36 3.06 5.74
CA VAL A 51 2.50 3.62 4.68
C VAL A 51 1.31 2.69 4.38
N MET A 52 1.51 1.37 4.37
CA MET A 52 0.41 0.42 4.20
C MET A 52 -0.58 0.46 5.37
N ALA A 53 -0.11 0.63 6.61
CA ALA A 53 -0.98 0.79 7.77
C ALA A 53 -1.81 2.08 7.68
N ASP A 54 -1.19 3.20 7.27
CA ASP A 54 -1.91 4.46 7.03
C ASP A 54 -2.98 4.27 5.93
N LEU A 55 -2.64 3.57 4.84
CA LEU A 55 -3.58 3.25 3.75
C LEU A 55 -4.75 2.37 4.20
N GLU A 56 -4.50 1.45 5.13
CA GLU A 56 -5.52 0.58 5.72
C GLU A 56 -6.44 1.36 6.67
N GLU A 57 -5.89 2.21 7.53
CA GLU A 57 -6.67 3.10 8.41
C GLU A 57 -7.56 4.06 7.61
N MET A 58 -7.06 4.55 6.48
CA MET A 58 -7.83 5.37 5.53
C MET A 58 -8.85 4.58 4.69
N GLY A 59 -8.87 3.25 4.79
CA GLY A 59 -9.82 2.38 4.08
C GLY A 59 -9.50 2.15 2.60
N PHE A 60 -8.29 2.46 2.13
CA PHE A 60 -7.88 2.21 0.74
C PHE A 60 -7.50 0.76 0.48
N ILE A 61 -6.96 0.08 1.49
CA ILE A 61 -6.53 -1.31 1.41
C ILE A 61 -6.98 -2.07 2.65
N ALA A 62 -7.02 -3.39 2.55
CA ALA A 62 -7.14 -4.26 3.72
C ALA A 62 -6.01 -5.28 3.64
N SER A 63 -5.18 -5.33 4.67
CA SER A 63 -4.22 -6.40 4.82
C SER A 63 -4.94 -7.60 5.42
N PRO A 64 -4.69 -8.83 4.92
CA PRO A 64 -5.03 -10.01 5.69
C PRO A 64 -4.33 -9.90 7.04
N HIS A 65 -5.08 -9.64 8.12
CA HIS A 65 -4.59 -9.83 9.47
C HIS A 65 -4.52 -11.35 9.69
N THR A 66 -3.50 -11.99 9.14
CA THR A 66 -3.14 -13.33 9.58
C THR A 66 -2.58 -13.18 10.98
N SER A 67 -3.47 -13.12 11.97
CA SER A 67 -3.15 -13.50 13.34
C SER A 67 -2.79 -14.98 13.27
N ALA A 68 -1.49 -15.26 13.15
CA ALA A 68 -0.94 -16.58 13.42
C ALA A 68 -0.88 -16.79 14.94
#